data_AF-A0A3S0UVE2-F1
#
_entry.id   AF-A0A3S0UVE2-F1
#
_cell.length_a   1.000
_cell.length_b   1.000
_cell.length_c   1.000
_cell.angle_alpha   90.00
_cell.angle_beta   90.00
_cell.angle_gamma   90.00
#
_symmetry.space_group_name_H-M   'P 1'
#
loop_
_entity.id
_entity.type
_entity.pdbx_description
1 polymer ?
#
loop_
_entity_poly.entity_id
_entity_poly.type
_entity_poly.pdbx_seq_one_letter_code
_entity_poly.pdbx_strand_id
1 'polypeptide(L)'
;MINNKNWHENHFETLGFGSRLSDSVAKGMGSWKFIILQTVLVILWMVLNIVGFFYHWDVYPFSLLNLLFSTQAAYAAPIIMMSQNRQSERDRLQAQADYQTNIDAKKEIEALTIILNKLD
;
A
#
# COMPACT_ATOMS: atom_id res chain seq x y z
N MET A 1 31.13 19.83 12.30
CA MET A 1 29.73 19.57 12.71
C MET A 1 29.23 18.41 11.87
N ILE A 2 29.10 17.23 12.46
CA ILE A 2 28.73 16.00 11.74
C ILE A 2 27.25 16.09 11.41
N ASN A 3 26.93 16.18 10.13
CA ASN A 3 25.57 16.31 9.61
C ASN A 3 24.84 14.97 9.81
N ASN A 4 24.13 14.85 10.93
CA ASN A 4 23.30 13.69 11.28
C ASN A 4 21.94 13.78 10.55
N LYS A 5 21.95 13.81 9.21
CA LYS A 5 20.75 13.57 8.41
C LYS A 5 20.66 12.08 8.14
N ASN A 6 19.58 11.45 8.60
CA ASN A 6 19.31 10.04 8.38
C ASN A 6 19.18 9.76 6.86
N TRP A 7 19.56 8.57 6.41
CA TRP A 7 19.46 8.12 5.00
C TRP A 7 18.06 8.32 4.41
N HIS A 8 17.03 8.20 5.27
CA HIS A 8 15.63 8.46 4.93
C HIS A 8 15.38 9.92 4.50
N GLU A 9 15.99 10.91 5.15
CA GLU A 9 15.75 12.33 4.87
C GLU A 9 16.39 12.78 3.55
N ASN A 10 17.58 12.27 3.23
CA ASN A 10 18.24 12.52 1.93
C ASN A 10 17.49 11.85 0.75
N HIS A 11 16.74 10.77 1.01
CA HIS A 11 15.93 10.13 -0.02
C HIS A 11 14.69 10.95 -0.38
N PHE A 12 14.09 11.70 0.58
CA PHE A 12 12.94 12.56 0.31
C PHE A 12 13.30 13.85 -0.46
N GLU A 13 14.53 14.36 -0.31
CA GLU A 13 14.98 15.59 -0.98
C GLU A 13 15.37 15.37 -2.47
N THR A 14 15.59 14.13 -2.90
CA THR A 14 15.88 13.77 -4.31
C THR A 14 14.67 13.28 -5.11
N LEU A 15 13.48 13.24 -4.48
CA LEU A 15 12.23 12.85 -5.13
C LEU A 15 11.78 13.95 -6.09
N GLY A 16 12.05 13.76 -7.39
CA GLY A 16 11.47 14.56 -8.46
C GLY A 16 9.95 14.65 -8.37
N PHE A 17 9.34 15.60 -9.08
CA PHE A 17 7.89 15.89 -9.04
C PHE A 17 7.01 14.64 -9.17
N GLY A 18 7.45 13.64 -9.96
CA GLY A 18 6.77 12.36 -10.11
C GLY A 18 6.66 11.54 -8.82
N SER A 19 7.71 11.52 -7.99
CA SER A 19 7.69 10.76 -6.73
C SER A 19 6.74 11.36 -5.69
N ARG A 20 6.62 12.69 -5.63
CA ARG A 20 5.64 13.37 -4.76
C ARG A 20 4.19 13.09 -5.19
N LEU A 21 3.95 13.01 -6.50
CA LEU A 21 2.66 12.64 -7.04
C LEU A 21 2.35 11.17 -6.73
N SER A 22 3.32 10.27 -6.93
CA SER A 22 3.22 8.85 -6.57
C SER A 22 2.93 8.65 -5.09
N ASP A 23 3.59 9.39 -4.19
CA ASP A 23 3.32 9.34 -2.75
C ASP A 23 1.90 9.81 -2.39
N SER A 24 1.40 10.86 -3.05
CA SER A 24 0.01 11.31 -2.86
C SER A 24 -1.00 10.29 -3.39
N VAL A 25 -0.72 9.70 -4.54
CA VAL A 25 -1.56 8.66 -5.14
C VAL A 25 -1.55 7.39 -4.29
N ALA A 26 -0.39 6.96 -3.78
CA ALA A 26 -0.25 5.81 -2.88
C ALA A 26 -1.02 6.00 -1.57
N LYS A 27 -0.93 7.19 -0.96
CA LYS A 27 -1.75 7.55 0.21
C LYS A 27 -3.24 7.55 -0.10
N GLY A 28 -3.64 7.98 -1.29
CA GLY A 28 -5.03 7.97 -1.75
C GLY A 28 -5.57 6.57 -2.04
N MET A 29 -4.75 5.71 -2.64
CA MET A 29 -5.13 4.38 -3.14
C MET A 29 -5.33 3.36 -1.99
N GLY A 30 -4.87 3.66 -0.78
CA GLY A 30 -5.19 2.93 0.45
C GLY A 30 -6.46 3.41 1.18
N SER A 31 -7.18 4.42 0.65
CA SER A 31 -8.31 5.06 1.33
C SER A 31 -9.67 4.63 0.77
N TRP A 32 -10.70 4.61 1.64
CA TRP A 32 -12.11 4.42 1.26
C TRP A 32 -12.58 5.36 0.15
N LYS A 33 -11.97 6.55 0.02
CA LYS A 33 -12.27 7.51 -1.04
C LYS A 33 -11.93 6.97 -2.43
N PHE A 34 -10.94 6.10 -2.57
CA PHE A 34 -10.55 5.51 -3.85
C PHE A 34 -11.61 4.53 -4.36
N ILE A 35 -12.15 3.69 -3.47
CA ILE A 35 -13.24 2.76 -3.82
C ILE A 35 -14.45 3.54 -4.32
N ILE A 36 -14.85 4.60 -3.60
CA ILE A 36 -15.98 5.45 -3.99
C ILE A 36 -15.74 6.08 -5.38
N LEU A 37 -14.56 6.65 -5.62
CA LEU A 37 -14.22 7.22 -6.91
C LEU A 37 -14.30 6.19 -8.04
N GLN A 38 -13.79 4.98 -7.80
CA GLN A 38 -13.79 3.90 -8.78
C GLN A 38 -15.20 3.38 -9.04
N THR A 39 -16.04 3.24 -8.02
CA THR A 39 -17.46 2.89 -8.17
C THR A 39 -18.21 3.96 -8.96
N VAL A 40 -17.99 5.25 -8.66
CA VAL A 40 -18.60 6.36 -9.41
C VAL A 40 -18.16 6.33 -10.87
N LEU A 41 -16.88 6.11 -11.15
CA LEU A 41 -16.37 5.97 -12.52
C LEU A 41 -17.04 4.81 -13.26
N VAL A 42 -17.18 3.64 -12.63
CA VAL A 42 -17.86 2.48 -13.23
C VAL A 42 -19.33 2.78 -13.52
N ILE A 43 -20.04 3.42 -12.60
CA ILE A 43 -21.45 3.82 -12.79
C ILE A 43 -21.58 4.84 -13.92
N LEU A 44 -20.75 5.88 -13.92
CA LEU A 44 -20.75 6.93 -14.95
C LEU A 44 -20.42 6.32 -16.32
N TRP A 45 -19.50 5.35 -16.36
CA TRP A 45 -19.14 4.62 -17.56
C TRP A 45 -20.25 3.69 -18.05
N MET A 46 -20.96 2.99 -17.15
CA MET A 46 -22.15 2.22 -17.52
C MET A 46 -23.22 3.14 -18.13
N VAL A 47 -23.46 4.32 -17.56
CA VAL A 47 -24.43 5.29 -18.08
C VAL A 47 -24.01 5.81 -19.46
N LEU A 48 -22.74 6.19 -19.65
CA LEU A 48 -22.20 6.58 -20.96
C LEU A 48 -22.31 5.47 -22.00
N ASN A 49 -22.07 4.21 -21.62
CA ASN A 49 -22.21 3.07 -22.52
C ASN A 49 -23.68 2.82 -22.90
N ILE A 50 -24.62 2.95 -21.97
CA ILE A 50 -26.06 2.84 -22.27
C ILE A 50 -26.49 3.96 -23.24
N VAL A 51 -26.03 5.19 -23.03
CA VAL A 51 -26.31 6.32 -23.93
C VAL A 51 -25.65 6.12 -25.31
N GLY A 52 -24.42 5.60 -25.35
CA GLY A 52 -23.72 5.25 -26.60
C GLY A 52 -24.38 4.10 -27.37
N PHE A 53 -25.00 3.15 -26.67
CA PHE A 53 -25.77 2.04 -27.26
C PHE A 53 -27.01 2.50 -28.03
N PHE A 54 -27.61 3.65 -27.66
CA PHE A 54 -28.72 4.25 -28.43
C PHE A 54 -28.30 4.76 -29.81
N TYR A 55 -27.00 5.01 -30.04
CA TYR A 55 -26.47 5.53 -31.31
C TYR A 55 -26.20 4.46 -32.39
N HIS A 56 -26.74 3.25 -32.21
CA HIS A 56 -26.80 2.16 -33.18
C HIS A 56 -25.49 1.40 -33.49
N TRP A 57 -25.74 0.12 -33.80
CA TRP A 57 -24.92 -0.81 -34.58
C TRP A 57 -23.92 -1.67 -33.82
N ASP A 58 -24.48 -2.74 -33.25
CA ASP A 58 -23.77 -4.00 -32.99
C ASP A 58 -22.97 -4.42 -34.25
N VAL A 59 -21.65 -4.19 -34.24
CA VAL A 59 -20.69 -4.90 -35.09
C VAL A 59 -19.47 -5.24 -34.23
N TYR A 60 -19.20 -6.54 -34.15
CA TYR A 60 -17.97 -7.18 -33.67
C TYR A 60 -16.71 -6.34 -34.02
N PRO A 61 -15.78 -6.06 -33.08
CA PRO A 61 -15.30 -6.95 -32.04
C PRO A 61 -15.72 -6.49 -30.64
N PHE A 62 -15.68 -7.40 -29.68
CA PHE A 62 -16.11 -7.21 -28.29
C PHE A 62 -15.32 -6.12 -27.52
N SER A 63 -15.45 -4.85 -27.92
CA SER A 63 -14.86 -3.69 -27.25
C SER A 63 -15.42 -3.59 -25.83
N LEU A 64 -16.71 -3.89 -25.66
CA LEU A 64 -17.39 -3.91 -24.36
C LEU A 64 -16.84 -4.98 -23.40
N LEU A 65 -16.64 -6.22 -23.85
CA LEU A 65 -16.07 -7.27 -22.98
C LEU A 65 -14.61 -6.97 -22.64
N ASN A 66 -13.80 -6.57 -23.62
CA ASN A 66 -12.40 -6.20 -23.35
C ASN A 66 -12.29 -5.03 -22.35
N LEU A 67 -13.18 -4.05 -22.46
CA LEU A 67 -13.24 -2.91 -21.54
C LEU A 67 -13.72 -3.31 -20.15
N LEU A 68 -14.70 -4.21 -20.06
CA LEU A 68 -15.22 -4.71 -18.79
C LEU A 68 -14.16 -5.54 -18.05
N PHE A 69 -13.45 -6.45 -18.73
CA PHE A 69 -12.32 -7.19 -18.16
C PHE A 69 -11.15 -6.29 -17.78
N SER A 70 -10.82 -5.27 -18.59
CA SER A 70 -9.77 -4.29 -18.27
C SER A 70 -10.10 -3.49 -17.00
N THR A 71 -11.36 -3.09 -16.85
CA THR A 71 -11.85 -2.38 -15.66
C THR A 71 -11.86 -3.28 -14.43
N GLN A 72 -12.26 -4.55 -14.59
CA GLN A 72 -12.23 -5.55 -13.52
C GLN A 72 -10.79 -5.81 -13.04
N ALA A 73 -9.83 -5.91 -13.95
CA ALA A 73 -8.41 -6.03 -13.60
C ALA A 73 -7.89 -4.77 -12.87
N ALA A 74 -8.31 -3.58 -13.30
CA ALA A 74 -7.95 -2.32 -12.63
C ALA A 74 -8.54 -2.20 -11.21
N TYR A 75 -9.63 -2.89 -10.89
CA TYR A 75 -10.21 -2.94 -9.53
C TYR A 75 -9.44 -3.85 -8.58
N ALA A 76 -8.70 -4.84 -9.10
CA ALA A 76 -7.90 -5.74 -8.26
C ALA A 76 -6.71 -5.03 -7.61
N ALA A 77 -6.01 -4.16 -8.36
CA ALA A 77 -4.82 -3.43 -7.89
C ALA A 77 -5.02 -2.66 -6.57
N PRO A 78 -6.04 -1.80 -6.40
CA PRO A 78 -6.27 -1.07 -5.14
C PRO A 78 -6.69 -1.98 -3.99
N ILE A 79 -7.49 -3.03 -4.24
CA ILE A 79 -7.88 -3.98 -3.19
C ILE A 79 -6.64 -4.73 -2.68
N ILE A 80 -5.80 -5.19 -3.60
CA ILE A 80 -4.52 -5.84 -3.27
C ILE A 80 -3.69 -4.87 -2.43
N MET A 81 -3.56 -3.61 -2.86
CA MET A 81 -2.78 -2.60 -2.14
C MET A 81 -3.34 -2.27 -0.75
N MET A 82 -4.67 -2.24 -0.56
CA MET A 82 -5.29 -2.08 0.76
C MET A 82 -5.03 -3.29 1.66
N SER A 83 -5.13 -4.49 1.10
CA SER A 83 -4.83 -5.72 1.83
C SER A 83 -3.35 -5.77 2.26
N GLN A 84 -2.45 -5.23 1.41
CA GLN A 84 -1.03 -5.09 1.69
C GLN A 84 -0.77 -4.02 2.76
N ASN A 85 -1.44 -2.87 2.70
CA ASN A 85 -1.29 -1.82 3.71
C ASN A 85 -1.68 -2.34 5.11
N ARG A 86 -2.80 -3.08 5.20
CA ARG A 86 -3.23 -3.72 6.44
C ARG A 86 -2.31 -4.85 6.90
N GLN A 87 -1.66 -5.56 5.97
CA GLN A 87 -0.63 -6.55 6.32
C GLN A 87 0.61 -5.85 6.89
N SER A 88 1.11 -4.83 6.21
CA SER A 88 2.27 -4.05 6.64
C SER A 88 2.07 -3.42 8.03
N GLU A 89 0.88 -2.92 8.36
CA GLU A 89 0.59 -2.45 9.72
C GLU A 89 0.69 -3.55 10.78
N ARG A 90 0.21 -4.76 10.49
CA ARG A 90 0.34 -5.90 11.41
C ARG A 90 1.79 -6.33 11.56
N ASP A 91 2.51 -6.42 10.44
CA ASP A 91 3.94 -6.77 10.42
C ASP A 91 4.75 -5.77 11.25
N ARG A 92 4.41 -4.48 11.18
CA ARG A 92 5.04 -3.44 11.99
C ARG A 92 4.79 -3.62 13.48
N LEU A 93 3.55 -3.91 13.88
CA LEU A 93 3.21 -4.17 15.29
C LEU A 93 3.91 -5.42 15.81
N GLN A 94 3.95 -6.48 15.00
CA GLN A 94 4.63 -7.72 15.34
C GLN A 94 6.14 -7.50 15.49
N ALA A 95 6.78 -6.79 14.56
CA ALA A 95 8.19 -6.43 14.66
C ALA A 95 8.50 -5.59 15.91
N GLN A 96 7.58 -4.73 16.34
CA GLN A 96 7.76 -3.95 17.57
C GLN A 96 7.64 -4.83 18.84
N ALA A 97 6.73 -5.80 18.84
CA ALA A 97 6.61 -6.77 19.93
C ALA A 97 7.83 -7.71 20.01
N ASP A 98 8.31 -8.18 18.86
CA ASP A 98 9.53 -9.01 18.75
C ASP A 98 10.75 -8.22 19.20
N TYR A 99 10.85 -6.93 18.85
CA TYR A 99 11.91 -6.06 19.31
C TYR A 99 11.91 -5.93 20.84
N GLN A 100 10.77 -5.70 21.46
CA GLN A 100 10.66 -5.60 22.92
C GLN A 100 11.06 -6.91 23.60
N THR A 101 10.57 -8.04 23.09
CA THR A 101 10.91 -9.38 23.59
C THR A 101 12.42 -9.64 23.50
N ASN A 102 13.06 -9.26 22.39
CA ASN A 102 14.51 -9.39 22.22
C ASN A 102 15.30 -8.55 23.22
N ILE A 103 14.83 -7.34 23.54
CA ILE A 103 15.48 -6.48 24.54
C ILE A 103 15.40 -7.13 25.93
N ASP A 104 14.25 -7.69 26.29
CA ASP A 104 14.07 -8.31 27.60
C ASP A 104 14.84 -9.63 27.71
N ALA A 105 14.85 -10.45 26.65
CA ALA A 105 15.70 -11.64 26.56
C ALA A 105 17.19 -11.28 26.69
N LYS A 106 17.65 -10.19 26.07
CA LYS A 106 19.03 -9.70 26.20
C LYS A 106 19.38 -9.38 27.65
N LYS A 107 18.48 -8.70 28.38
CA LYS A 107 18.68 -8.39 29.81
C LYS A 107 18.73 -9.66 30.67
N GLU A 108 17.87 -10.63 30.40
CA GLU A 108 17.88 -11.92 31.10
C GLU A 108 19.20 -12.68 30.89
N ILE A 109 19.70 -12.73 29.65
CA ILE A 109 20.98 -13.36 29.32
C ILE A 109 22.14 -12.64 30.03
N GLU A 110 22.14 -11.30 30.05
CA GLU A 110 23.15 -10.52 30.77
C GLU A 110 23.09 -10.81 32.28
N ALA A 111 21.90 -10.89 32.87
CA ALA A 111 21.73 -11.23 34.28
C ALA A 111 22.24 -12.64 34.62
N LEU A 112 21.93 -13.64 33.79
CA LEU A 112 22.44 -15.01 33.94
C LEU A 112 23.96 -15.07 33.83
N THR A 113 24.54 -14.33 32.89
CA THR A 113 25.99 -14.25 32.69
C THR A 113 26.69 -13.66 33.91
N ILE A 114 26.11 -12.63 34.53
CA ILE A 114 26.63 -12.05 35.78
C ILE A 114 26.59 -13.06 36.92
N ILE A 115 25.51 -13.85 37.03
CA ILE A 115 25.40 -14.89 38.07
C ILE A 115 26.46 -15.98 37.86
N LEU A 116 26.64 -16.46 36.62
CA LEU A 116 27.64 -17.48 36.29
C LEU A 116 29.06 -16.99 36.63
N ASN A 117 29.40 -15.75 36.27
CA ASN A 117 30.72 -15.17 36.58
C ASN A 117 31.00 -15.05 38.09
N LYS A 118 29.96 -14.99 38.93
CA LYS A 118 30.10 -14.97 40.39
C LYS A 118 30.31 -16.35 41.02
N LEU A 119 30.13 -17.43 40.26
CA LEU A 119 30.27 -18.82 40.74
C LEU A 119 31.66 -19.41 40.46
N ASP A 120 32.44 -18.76 39.59
CA ASP A 120 33.88 -19.00 39.39
C ASP A 120 34.72 -18.10 40.32
#